data_AF-D9PFK9-F1
#
_entry.id   AF-D9PFK9-F1
#
_cell.length_a   1.000
_cell.length_b   1.000
_cell.length_c   1.000
_cell.angle_alpha   90.00
_cell.angle_beta   90.00
_cell.angle_gamma   90.00
#
_symmetry.space_group_name_H-M   'P 1'
#
loop_
_entity.id
_entity.type
_entity.pdbx_description
1 polymer ?
#
loop_
_entity_poly.entity_id
_entity_poly.type
_entity_poly.pdbx_seq_one_letter_code
_entity_poly.pdbx_strand_id
1 'polypeptide(L)'
;RVPTLAPRTHSADVLAVAKRDLKAGERLDGIGGSTVYGLLDTSKNVRKEHLLPLGIAEFAMVTKDIGKDTPISYDMVEITQENEVIKLRRELESLEL
;
A
#
# COMPACT_ATOMS: atom_id res chain seq x y z
N ARG A 1 33.61 -1.15 -3.83
CA ARG A 1 32.59 -2.23 -3.91
C ARG A 1 31.56 -1.82 -4.95
N VAL A 2 31.08 -2.74 -5.80
CA VAL A 2 30.02 -2.50 -6.80
C VAL A 2 28.79 -3.31 -6.38
N PRO A 3 27.57 -2.74 -6.41
CA PRO A 3 26.35 -3.47 -6.05
C PRO A 3 26.00 -4.51 -7.13
N THR A 4 25.48 -5.66 -6.71
CA THR A 4 24.97 -6.70 -7.63
C THR A 4 23.60 -6.32 -8.21
N LEU A 5 22.78 -5.58 -7.46
CA LEU A 5 21.43 -5.13 -7.85
C LEU A 5 21.16 -3.73 -7.29
N ALA A 6 20.51 -2.90 -8.09
CA ALA A 6 19.97 -1.60 -7.69
C ALA A 6 18.74 -1.27 -8.55
N PRO A 7 17.67 -0.68 -7.97
CA PRO A 7 16.53 -0.21 -8.74
C PRO A 7 16.96 0.91 -9.68
N ARG A 8 16.42 0.92 -10.91
CA ARG A 8 16.68 1.97 -11.91
C ARG A 8 15.57 3.00 -12.03
N THR A 9 14.32 2.55 -11.85
CA THR A 9 13.10 3.36 -11.93
C THR A 9 12.02 2.69 -11.08
N HIS A 10 11.02 3.45 -10.68
CA HIS A 10 9.82 2.96 -10.01
C HIS A 10 8.77 2.60 -11.07
N SER A 11 8.86 1.40 -11.63
CA SER A 11 7.95 0.95 -12.70
C SER A 11 6.75 0.14 -12.20
N ALA A 12 6.80 -0.38 -10.97
CA ALA A 12 5.79 -1.26 -10.41
C ALA A 12 5.67 -1.08 -8.91
N ASP A 13 4.50 -1.42 -8.38
CA ASP A 13 4.17 -1.43 -6.97
C ASP A 13 3.42 -2.71 -6.60
N VAL A 14 3.56 -3.11 -5.34
CA VAL A 14 2.71 -4.14 -4.74
C VAL A 14 1.68 -3.43 -3.86
N LEU A 15 0.42 -3.50 -4.27
CA LEU A 15 -0.71 -2.88 -3.59
C LEU A 15 -1.39 -3.86 -2.62
N ALA A 16 -2.09 -3.32 -1.63
CA ALA A 16 -2.88 -4.09 -0.67
C ALA A 16 -4.28 -4.42 -1.23
N VAL A 17 -4.64 -5.69 -1.21
CA VAL A 17 -5.99 -6.18 -1.57
C VAL A 17 -6.62 -6.84 -0.35
N ALA A 18 -7.90 -6.55 -0.09
CA ALA A 18 -8.63 -7.13 1.02
C ALA A 18 -8.75 -8.67 0.87
N LYS A 19 -8.27 -9.41 1.86
CA LYS A 19 -8.27 -10.89 1.85
C LYS A 19 -9.62 -11.48 2.26
N ARG A 20 -10.41 -10.69 2.97
CA ARG A 20 -11.77 -10.95 3.45
C ARG A 20 -12.53 -9.64 3.49
N ASP A 21 -13.81 -9.70 3.83
CA ASP A 21 -14.57 -8.49 4.15
C ASP A 21 -13.96 -7.81 5.39
N LEU A 22 -13.78 -6.50 5.29
CA LEU A 22 -13.27 -5.62 6.34
C LEU A 22 -14.34 -4.59 6.70
N LYS A 23 -14.43 -4.27 7.99
CA LYS A 23 -15.34 -3.28 8.56
C LYS A 23 -14.60 -2.00 8.90
N ALA A 24 -15.33 -0.89 8.86
CA ALA A 24 -14.84 0.38 9.38
C ALA A 24 -14.33 0.22 10.83
N GLY A 25 -13.17 0.82 11.12
CA GLY A 25 -12.47 0.72 12.39
C GLY A 25 -11.50 -0.46 12.53
N GLU A 26 -11.50 -1.42 11.59
CA GLU A 26 -10.51 -2.51 11.62
C GLU A 26 -9.11 -2.00 11.26
N ARG A 27 -8.09 -2.52 11.95
CA ARG A 27 -6.69 -2.28 11.61
C ARG A 27 -6.21 -3.33 10.61
N LEU A 28 -5.47 -2.90 9.58
CA LEU A 28 -4.80 -3.84 8.67
C LEU A 28 -3.56 -4.45 9.35
N ASP A 29 -3.37 -5.75 9.21
CA ASP A 29 -2.32 -6.53 9.88
C ASP A 29 -1.05 -6.76 9.04
N GLY A 30 -1.05 -6.35 7.76
CA GLY A 30 0.13 -6.35 6.90
C GLY A 30 0.47 -7.68 6.22
N ILE A 31 1.73 -7.85 5.85
CA ILE A 31 2.23 -8.99 5.06
C ILE A 31 2.17 -10.27 5.90
N GLY A 32 1.60 -11.35 5.32
CA GLY A 32 1.48 -12.64 5.99
C GLY A 32 0.29 -12.75 6.96
N GLY A 33 -0.47 -11.66 7.13
CA GLY A 33 -1.65 -11.61 7.98
C GLY A 33 -2.93 -12.18 7.36
N SER A 34 -4.03 -11.75 7.96
CA SER A 34 -5.42 -12.17 7.71
C SER A 34 -6.25 -11.11 7.00
N THR A 35 -5.84 -9.84 7.01
CA THR A 35 -6.65 -8.73 6.48
C THR A 35 -6.38 -8.46 5.00
N VAL A 36 -5.12 -8.58 4.56
CA VAL A 36 -4.70 -8.20 3.21
C VAL A 36 -3.75 -9.20 2.56
N TYR A 37 -3.64 -9.15 1.25
CA TYR A 37 -2.56 -9.76 0.47
C TYR A 37 -2.03 -8.76 -0.56
N GLY A 38 -0.84 -9.05 -1.10
CA GLY A 38 -0.19 -8.21 -2.11
C GLY A 38 -0.57 -8.58 -3.54
N LEU A 39 -0.81 -7.57 -4.37
CA LEU A 39 -0.95 -7.73 -5.82
C LEU A 39 -0.04 -6.75 -6.55
N LEU A 40 0.68 -7.23 -7.57
CA LEU A 40 1.57 -6.41 -8.39
C LEU A 40 0.78 -5.65 -9.45
N ASP A 41 1.06 -4.36 -9.61
CA ASP A 41 0.63 -3.56 -10.77
C ASP A 41 1.71 -2.52 -11.14
N THR A 42 1.53 -1.85 -12.27
CA THR A 42 2.37 -0.73 -12.70
C THR A 42 2.26 0.43 -11.71
N SER A 43 3.37 1.11 -11.45
CA SER A 43 3.40 2.31 -10.58
C SER A 43 2.46 3.40 -11.09
N LYS A 44 2.30 3.50 -12.42
CA LYS A 44 1.35 4.39 -13.08
C LYS A 44 -0.10 4.11 -12.67
N ASN A 45 -0.54 2.85 -12.71
CA ASN A 45 -1.90 2.49 -12.31
C ASN A 45 -2.10 2.71 -10.81
N VAL A 46 -1.16 2.25 -9.99
CA VAL A 46 -1.20 2.43 -8.52
C VAL A 46 -1.34 3.90 -8.15
N ARG A 47 -0.58 4.80 -8.79
CA ARG A 47 -0.68 6.24 -8.56
C ARG A 47 -2.00 6.82 -9.06
N LYS A 48 -2.45 6.42 -10.26
CA LYS A 48 -3.70 6.90 -10.86
C LYS A 48 -4.93 6.53 -10.03
N GLU A 49 -4.94 5.32 -9.47
CA GLU A 49 -6.03 4.77 -8.67
C GLU A 49 -5.83 5.02 -7.17
N HIS A 50 -4.76 5.71 -6.79
CA HIS A 50 -4.44 6.07 -5.41
C HIS A 50 -4.41 4.84 -4.47
N LEU A 51 -3.89 3.72 -4.99
CA LEU A 51 -3.89 2.43 -4.30
C LEU A 51 -2.87 2.39 -3.16
N LEU A 52 -3.26 1.80 -2.04
CA LEU A 52 -2.47 1.67 -0.83
C LEU A 52 -1.32 0.67 -1.05
N PRO A 53 -0.05 1.09 -0.95
CA PRO A 53 1.09 0.17 -1.05
C PRO A 53 1.11 -0.82 0.11
N LEU A 54 1.34 -2.09 -0.18
CA LEU A 54 1.33 -3.17 0.81
C LEU A 54 2.31 -2.92 1.97
N GLY A 55 3.49 -2.36 1.65
CA GLY A 55 4.55 -2.12 2.64
C GLY A 55 4.21 -1.07 3.71
N ILE A 56 3.14 -0.30 3.54
CA ILE A 56 2.66 0.64 4.56
C ILE A 56 1.25 0.31 5.08
N ALA A 57 0.63 -0.76 4.56
CA ALA A 57 -0.76 -1.08 4.87
C ALA A 57 -0.97 -1.36 6.36
N GLU A 58 0.00 -1.96 7.06
CA GLU A 58 -0.09 -2.29 8.49
C GLU A 58 -0.25 -1.09 9.44
N PHE A 59 0.01 0.12 8.93
CA PHE A 59 -0.14 1.38 9.67
C PHE A 59 -1.52 2.02 9.46
N ALA A 60 -2.38 1.38 8.67
CA ALA A 60 -3.67 1.91 8.26
C ALA A 60 -4.85 1.31 9.04
N MET A 61 -5.85 2.15 9.29
CA MET A 61 -7.16 1.77 9.84
C MET A 61 -8.24 1.98 8.77
N VAL A 62 -9.12 1.01 8.61
CA VAL A 62 -10.19 1.04 7.62
C VAL A 62 -11.24 2.10 8.00
N THR A 63 -11.62 2.98 7.07
CA THR A 63 -12.58 4.08 7.33
C THR A 63 -13.99 3.77 6.86
N LYS A 64 -14.16 2.75 6.01
CA LYS A 64 -15.44 2.28 5.48
C LYS A 64 -15.39 0.78 5.20
N ASP A 65 -16.52 0.11 5.15
CA ASP A 65 -16.55 -1.32 4.81
C ASP A 65 -15.92 -1.60 3.44
N ILE A 66 -15.05 -2.61 3.37
CA ILE A 66 -14.34 -3.04 2.16
C ILE A 66 -14.66 -4.51 1.92
N GLY A 67 -15.15 -4.84 0.73
CA GLY A 67 -15.43 -6.24 0.36
C GLY A 67 -14.15 -7.03 0.10
N LYS A 68 -14.22 -8.34 0.28
CA LYS A 68 -13.15 -9.26 -0.12
C LYS A 68 -12.73 -9.04 -1.58
N ASP A 69 -11.44 -9.22 -1.85
CA ASP A 69 -10.80 -9.09 -3.17
C ASP A 69 -10.87 -7.67 -3.77
N THR A 70 -11.14 -6.65 -2.93
CA THR A 70 -11.12 -5.24 -3.33
C THR A 70 -9.72 -4.65 -3.16
N PRO A 71 -9.12 -4.03 -4.20
CA PRO A 71 -7.94 -3.18 -4.05
C PRO A 71 -8.21 -2.02 -3.09
N ILE A 72 -7.36 -1.87 -2.08
CA ILE A 72 -7.53 -0.84 -1.06
C ILE A 72 -6.85 0.43 -1.54
N SER A 73 -7.59 1.55 -1.60
CA SER A 73 -7.04 2.87 -1.86
C SER A 73 -6.81 3.66 -0.57
N TYR A 74 -6.00 4.73 -0.65
CA TYR A 74 -5.82 5.66 0.46
C TYR A 74 -7.15 6.27 0.95
N ASP A 75 -8.18 6.36 0.10
CA ASP A 75 -9.51 6.90 0.47
C ASP A 75 -10.38 5.91 1.26
N MET A 76 -9.90 4.68 1.44
CA MET A 76 -10.60 3.65 2.22
C MET A 76 -9.99 3.45 3.61
N VAL A 77 -8.88 4.13 3.89
CA VAL A 77 -8.12 3.96 5.12
C VAL A 77 -7.60 5.28 5.66
N GLU A 78 -7.25 5.30 6.93
CA GLU A 78 -6.51 6.38 7.58
C GLU A 78 -5.17 5.83 8.04
N ILE A 79 -4.07 6.48 7.66
CA ILE A 79 -2.74 6.14 8.16
C ILE A 79 -2.62 6.70 9.58
N THR A 80 -2.69 5.81 10.56
CA THR A 80 -2.77 6.16 11.99
C THR A 80 -1.40 6.36 12.66
N GLN A 81 -0.33 5.97 11.98
CA GLN A 81 1.03 6.05 12.49
C GLN A 81 1.93 6.68 11.43
N GLU A 82 2.75 7.63 11.83
CA GLU A 82 3.79 8.19 10.98
C GLU A 82 5.14 7.57 11.33
N ASN A 83 5.87 7.16 10.30
CA ASN A 83 7.21 6.60 10.43
C ASN A 83 8.06 6.95 9.20
N GLU A 84 9.36 6.65 9.26
CA GLU A 84 10.29 6.96 8.17
C GLU A 84 9.92 6.27 6.85
N VAL A 85 9.34 5.07 6.87
CA VAL A 85 8.91 4.36 5.64
C VAL A 85 7.79 5.13 4.95
N ILE A 86 6.83 5.65 5.71
CA ILE A 86 5.72 6.43 5.16
C ILE A 86 6.21 7.77 4.60
N LYS A 87 7.14 8.44 5.29
CA LYS A 87 7.76 9.68 4.79
C LYS A 87 8.48 9.44 3.46
N LEU A 88 9.37 8.45 3.42
CA LEU A 88 10.11 8.09 2.21
C LEU A 88 9.19 7.66 1.07
N ARG A 89 8.08 6.98 1.38
CA ARG A 89 7.09 6.60 0.36
C ARG A 89 6.41 7.83 -0.23
N ARG A 90 6.00 8.79 0.59
CA ARG A 90 5.41 10.06 0.09
C ARG A 90 6.41 10.88 -0.71
N GLU A 91 7.67 10.92 -0.28
CA GLU A 91 8.75 11.53 -1.05
C GLU A 91 8.90 10.85 -2.42
N LEU A 92 8.95 9.51 -2.47
CA LEU A 92 9.01 8.76 -3.72
C LEU A 92 7.82 9.10 -4.65
N GLU A 93 6.60 9.16 -4.11
CA GLU A 93 5.39 9.50 -4.88
C GLU A 93 5.37 10.97 -5.36
N SER A 94 6.05 11.87 -4.65
CA SER A 94 6.20 13.27 -5.06
C SER A 94 7.20 13.47 -6.20
N LEU A 95 8.10 12.51 -6.41
CA LEU A 95 9.07 12.54 -7.50
C LEU A 95 8.40 12.09 -8.81
N GLU A 96 8.68 12.80 -9.91
CA GLU A 96 8.33 12.36 -11.26
C GLU A 96 9.47 11.50 -11.82
N LEU A 97 9.53 10.23 -11.37
CA LEU A 97 10.52 9.22 -11.80
C LEU A 97 9.97 8.22 -12.80
#